data_AF-A0A960Z6P8-F1
#
_entry.id   AF-A0A960Z6P8-F1
#
_cell.length_a   1.000
_cell.length_b   1.000
_cell.length_c   1.000
_cell.angle_alpha   90.00
_cell.angle_beta   90.00
_cell.angle_gamma   90.00
#
_symmetry.space_group_name_H-M   'P 1'
#
loop_
_entity.id
_entity.type
_entity.pdbx_description
1 polymer ?
#
loop_
_entity_poly.entity_id
_entity_poly.type
_entity_poly.pdbx_seq_one_letter_code
_entity_poly.pdbx_strand_id
1 'polypeptide(L)'
;MQTPDELRRKLLELERQVREAPQDPALHCRIAALLEKLDRPVEAVSELRQANQLRPGDPAILEMLGSLLIRLGEYDEALACYSEALDCVDGRASLHL
;
A
#
# COMPACT_ATOMS: atom_id res chain seq x y z
N MET A 1 12.98 6.94 19.12
CA MET A 1 13.43 6.46 17.80
C MET A 1 13.26 4.95 17.82
N GLN A 2 12.34 4.39 17.03
CA GLN A 2 12.21 2.92 16.96
C GLN A 2 13.48 2.36 16.31
N THR A 3 14.10 1.36 16.94
CA THR A 3 15.29 0.74 16.37
C THR A 3 14.90 -0.10 15.14
N PRO A 4 15.78 -0.27 14.14
CA PRO A 4 15.51 -1.14 12.99
C PRO A 4 15.13 -2.58 13.39
N ASP A 5 15.64 -3.04 14.54
CA ASP A 5 15.29 -4.36 15.10
C ASP A 5 13.84 -4.43 15.56
N GLU A 6 13.32 -3.37 16.18
CA GLU A 6 11.92 -3.29 16.63
C GLU A 6 10.96 -3.29 15.43
N LEU A 7 11.29 -2.57 14.36
CA LEU A 7 10.51 -2.56 13.13
C LEU A 7 10.47 -3.94 12.45
N ARG A 8 11.61 -4.66 12.44
CA ARG A 8 11.68 -6.03 11.90
C ARG A 8 10.86 -7.02 12.72
N ARG A 9 10.90 -6.94 14.06
CA ARG A 9 10.05 -7.77 14.93
C ARG A 9 8.58 -7.51 14.68
N LYS A 10 8.20 -6.24 14.53
CA LYS A 10 6.82 -5.84 14.26
C LYS A 10 6.35 -6.30 12.88
N LEU A 11 7.23 -6.25 11.88
CA LEU A 11 6.96 -6.80 10.55
C LEU A 11 6.65 -8.31 10.64
N LEU A 12 7.50 -9.07 11.33
CA LEU A 12 7.30 -10.51 11.52
C LEU A 12 5.97 -10.84 12.22
N GLU A 13 5.57 -10.03 13.20
CA GLU A 13 4.28 -10.19 13.89
C GLU A 13 3.10 -9.95 12.93
N LEU A 14 3.16 -8.90 12.10
CA LEU A 14 2.12 -8.63 11.11
C LEU A 14 2.07 -9.70 10.01
N GLU A 15 3.20 -10.23 9.56
CA GLU A 15 3.23 -11.33 8.58
C GLU A 15 2.54 -12.60 9.14
N ARG A 16 2.67 -12.86 10.45
CA ARG A 16 1.92 -13.95 11.10
C ARG A 16 0.42 -13.67 11.13
N GLN A 17 0.02 -12.44 11.44
CA GLN A 17 -1.39 -12.05 11.41
C GLN A 17 -1.98 -12.16 10.01
N VAL A 18 -1.25 -11.78 8.96
CA VAL A 18 -1.68 -11.96 7.57
C VAL A 18 -1.85 -13.44 7.22
N ARG A 19 -1.04 -14.35 7.76
CA ARG A 19 -1.28 -15.79 7.56
C ARG A 19 -2.58 -16.28 8.20
N GLU A 20 -2.99 -15.68 9.31
CA GLU A 20 -4.25 -16.01 10.00
C GLU A 20 -5.46 -15.33 9.35
N ALA A 21 -5.28 -14.12 8.80
CA ALA A 21 -6.29 -13.31 8.13
C ALA A 21 -5.75 -12.72 6.81
N PRO A 22 -5.58 -13.53 5.76
CA PRO A 22 -4.94 -13.10 4.51
C PRO A 22 -5.79 -12.17 3.65
N GLN A 23 -7.02 -11.89 4.08
CA GLN A 23 -7.99 -11.06 3.36
C GLN A 23 -8.21 -9.70 4.02
N ASP A 24 -7.39 -9.34 5.03
CA ASP A 24 -7.49 -8.01 5.66
C ASP A 24 -6.56 -6.99 4.95
N PRO A 25 -7.10 -6.07 4.13
CA PRO A 25 -6.30 -5.06 3.44
C PRO A 25 -5.56 -4.12 4.41
N ALA A 26 -6.09 -3.91 5.62
CA ALA A 26 -5.45 -3.05 6.59
C ALA A 26 -4.14 -3.64 7.11
N LEU A 27 -4.03 -4.97 7.19
CA LEU A 27 -2.79 -5.64 7.58
C LEU A 27 -1.70 -5.44 6.51
N HIS A 28 -2.04 -5.63 5.24
CA HIS A 28 -1.13 -5.40 4.12
C HIS A 28 -0.65 -3.93 4.08
N CYS A 29 -1.52 -2.96 4.33
CA CYS A 29 -1.13 -1.54 4.42
C CYS A 29 -0.13 -1.28 5.57
N ARG A 30 -0.35 -1.91 6.73
CA ARG A 30 0.55 -1.78 7.89
C ARG A 30 1.92 -2.42 7.63
N ILE A 31 1.96 -3.56 6.94
CA ILE A 31 3.20 -4.21 6.51
C ILE A 31 3.95 -3.29 5.54
N ALA A 32 3.27 -2.75 4.54
CA ALA A 32 3.86 -1.82 3.58
C ALA A 32 4.49 -0.58 4.26
N ALA A 33 3.79 0.03 5.23
CA ALA A 33 4.32 1.17 5.98
C ALA A 33 5.56 0.81 6.83
N LEU A 34 5.67 -0.43 7.31
CA LEU A 34 6.89 -0.89 8.01
C LEU A 34 8.03 -1.18 7.03
N LEU A 35 7.73 -1.80 5.89
CA LEU A 35 8.70 -2.05 4.82
C LEU A 35 9.29 -0.75 4.27
N GLU A 36 8.45 0.29 4.12
CA GLU A 36 8.89 1.63 3.76
C GLU A 36 9.93 2.18 4.75
N LYS A 37 9.66 2.08 6.05
CA LYS A 37 10.58 2.53 7.12
C LYS A 37 11.86 1.70 7.19
N LEU A 38 11.82 0.47 6.68
CA LEU A 38 12.96 -0.43 6.57
C LEU A 38 13.74 -0.23 5.25
N ASP A 39 13.39 0.79 4.46
CA ASP A 39 13.99 1.09 3.16
C ASP A 39 13.79 -0.03 2.13
N ARG A 40 12.65 -0.72 2.20
CA ARG A 40 12.23 -1.80 1.29
C ARG A 40 10.98 -1.40 0.47
N PRO A 41 11.04 -0.32 -0.34
CA PRO A 41 9.87 0.21 -1.05
C PRO A 41 9.29 -0.76 -2.09
N VAL A 42 10.10 -1.59 -2.74
CA VAL A 42 9.64 -2.57 -3.73
C VAL A 42 8.68 -3.59 -3.11
N GLU A 43 9.01 -4.08 -1.92
CA GLU A 43 8.16 -5.03 -1.20
C GLU A 43 6.91 -4.36 -0.65
N ALA A 44 7.03 -3.11 -0.19
CA ALA A 44 5.90 -2.32 0.25
C ALA A 44 4.86 -2.12 -0.87
N VAL A 45 5.30 -1.89 -2.11
CA VAL A 45 4.41 -1.80 -3.28
C VAL A 45 3.67 -3.13 -3.53
N SER A 46 4.35 -4.28 -3.44
CA SER A 46 3.69 -5.58 -3.60
C SER A 46 2.59 -5.80 -2.56
N GLU A 47 2.84 -5.44 -1.30
CA GLU A 47 1.84 -5.56 -0.23
C GLU A 47 0.65 -4.62 -0.46
N LEU A 48 0.88 -3.38 -0.89
CA LEU A 48 -0.22 -2.47 -1.23
C LEU A 48 -0.99 -2.90 -2.47
N ARG A 49 -0.36 -3.54 -3.45
CA ARG A 49 -1.07 -4.14 -4.58
C ARG A 49 -2.00 -5.27 -4.11
N GLN A 50 -1.58 -6.09 -3.14
CA GLN A 50 -2.48 -7.07 -2.51
C GLN A 50 -3.63 -6.37 -1.76
N ALA A 51 -3.33 -5.31 -1.00
CA ALA A 51 -4.35 -4.53 -0.32
C ALA A 51 -5.39 -3.93 -1.29
N ASN A 52 -4.93 -3.41 -2.44
CA ASN A 52 -5.80 -2.88 -3.50
C ASN A 52 -6.61 -3.97 -4.20
N GLN A 53 -6.09 -5.20 -4.32
CA GLN A 53 -6.87 -6.33 -4.84
C GLN A 53 -8.00 -6.73 -3.87
N LEU A 54 -7.74 -6.67 -2.56
CA LEU A 54 -8.73 -6.97 -1.53
C LEU A 54 -9.78 -5.86 -1.39
N ARG A 55 -9.36 -4.61 -1.52
CA ARG A 55 -10.24 -3.44 -1.47
C ARG A 55 -9.92 -2.47 -2.61
N PRO A 56 -10.42 -2.77 -3.83
CA PRO A 56 -10.17 -1.92 -4.99
C PRO A 56 -10.84 -0.56 -4.82
N GLY A 57 -10.14 0.49 -5.25
CA GLY A 57 -10.65 1.86 -5.21
C GLY A 57 -10.64 2.49 -3.83
N ASP A 58 -9.91 1.93 -2.86
CA ASP A 58 -9.67 2.63 -1.60
C ASP A 58 -8.64 3.75 -1.82
N PRO A 59 -9.02 5.03 -1.65
CA PRO A 59 -8.12 6.15 -1.93
C PRO A 59 -6.88 6.15 -1.04
N ALA A 60 -6.99 5.65 0.19
CA ALA A 60 -5.85 5.60 1.11
C ALA A 60 -4.80 4.59 0.64
N ILE A 61 -5.24 3.44 0.09
CA ILE A 61 -4.33 2.43 -0.47
C ILE A 61 -3.64 2.98 -1.72
N LEU A 62 -4.41 3.59 -2.62
CA LEU A 62 -3.91 4.18 -3.86
C LEU A 62 -2.92 5.33 -3.61
N GLU A 63 -3.19 6.18 -2.60
CA GLU A 63 -2.27 7.25 -2.18
C GLU A 63 -0.93 6.69 -1.68
N MET A 64 -0.97 5.65 -0.83
CA MET A 64 0.24 4.99 -0.33
C MET A 64 1.03 4.34 -1.48
N LEU A 65 0.34 3.73 -2.44
CA LEU A 65 0.94 3.07 -3.61
C LEU A 65 1.63 4.10 -4.49
N GLY A 66 0.95 5.22 -4.80
CA GLY A 66 1.52 6.33 -5.58
C GLY A 66 2.74 6.95 -4.90
N SER A 67 2.71 7.13 -3.59
CA SER A 67 3.85 7.69 -2.83
C SER A 67 5.09 6.79 -2.94
N LEU A 68 4.91 5.48 -2.81
CA LEU A 68 6.02 4.52 -2.92
C LEU A 68 6.52 4.39 -4.37
N LEU A 69 5.63 4.44 -5.35
CA LEU A 69 6.01 4.44 -6.77
C LEU A 69 6.84 5.67 -7.15
N ILE A 70 6.50 6.86 -6.63
CA ILE A 70 7.32 8.08 -6.77
C ILE A 70 8.73 7.84 -6.21
N ARG A 71 8.85 7.21 -5.04
CA ARG A 71 10.14 6.89 -4.42
C ARG A 71 10.96 5.89 -5.24
N LEU A 72 10.30 5.01 -5.98
CA LEU A 72 10.93 4.05 -6.90
C LEU A 72 11.27 4.66 -8.27
N GLY A 73 10.78 5.86 -8.58
CA GLY A 73 10.93 6.52 -9.88
C GLY A 73 9.90 6.09 -10.92
N GLU A 74 8.89 5.31 -10.52
CA GLU A 74 7.80 4.82 -11.37
C GLU A 74 6.68 5.87 -11.45
N TYR A 75 6.99 7.02 -12.05
CA TYR A 75 6.09 8.18 -12.06
C TYR A 75 4.79 7.95 -12.85
N ASP A 76 4.85 7.19 -13.95
CA ASP A 76 3.67 6.89 -14.76
C ASP A 76 2.64 6.06 -14.00
N GLU A 77 3.06 5.00 -13.29
CA GLU A 77 2.17 4.22 -12.44
C GLU A 77 1.67 5.04 -11.23
N ALA A 78 2.52 5.89 -10.64
CA ALA A 78 2.11 6.74 -9.53
C ALA A 78 0.97 7.68 -9.94
N LEU A 79 1.08 8.32 -11.12
CA LEU A 79 0.05 9.19 -11.66
C LEU A 79 -1.27 8.44 -11.91
N ALA A 80 -1.20 7.20 -12.40
CA ALA A 80 -2.38 6.36 -12.55
C ALA A 80 -3.06 6.09 -11.20
N CYS A 81 -2.30 5.69 -10.17
CA CYS A 81 -2.84 5.46 -8.83
C CYS A 81 -3.49 6.71 -8.23
N TYR A 82 -2.86 7.88 -8.36
CA TYR A 82 -3.44 9.14 -7.87
C TYR A 82 -4.70 9.53 -8.65
N SER A 83 -4.74 9.27 -9.96
CA SER A 83 -5.94 9.53 -10.77
C SER A 83 -7.09 8.65 -10.31
N GLU A 84 -6.85 7.34 -10.13
CA GLU A 84 -7.85 6.41 -9.59
C GLU A 84 -8.34 6.80 -8.20
N ALA A 85 -7.43 7.29 -7.33
CA ALA A 85 -7.78 7.76 -6.00
C ALA A 85 -8.72 8.97 -6.06
N LEU A 86 -8.45 9.91 -6.96
CA LEU A 86 -9.27 11.10 -7.18
C LEU A 86 -10.64 10.75 -7.73
N ASP A 87 -10.73 9.84 -8.71
CA ASP A 87 -12.02 9.36 -9.24
C ASP A 87 -12.88 8.70 -8.14
N CYS A 88 -12.25 7.93 -7.25
CA CYS A 88 -12.95 7.31 -6.12
C CYS A 88 -13.43 8.32 -5.06
N VAL A 89 -12.64 9.36 -4.76
CA VAL A 89 -12.99 10.40 -3.76
C VAL A 89 -14.02 11.39 -4.29
N ASP A 90 -13.90 11.82 -5.54
CA ASP A 90 -14.78 12.85 -6.11
C ASP A 90 -16.19 12.32 -6.41
N GLY A 91 -16.46 11.03 -6.16
CA GLY A 91 -17.73 10.39 -6.50
C GLY A 91 -17.97 10.31 -8.02
N ARG A 92 -17.00 10.77 -8.82
CA ARG A 92 -16.87 10.48 -10.24
C ARG A 92 -16.35 9.05 -10.40
N ALA A 93 -17.13 8.07 -9.93
CA ALA A 93 -17.15 6.73 -10.55
C ALA A 93 -17.76 6.81 -11.98
N SER A 94 -17.61 7.94 -12.66
CA SER A 94 -18.25 8.27 -13.91
C SER A 94 -17.30 7.97 -15.05
N LEU A 95 -17.57 6.83 -15.67
CA LEU A 95 -17.39 6.62 -17.12
C LEU A 95 -15.94 6.42 -17.57
N HIS A 96 -15.37 5.25 -17.26
CA HIS A 96 -14.67 4.53 -18.32
C HIS A 96 -15.72 3.79 -19.16
N LEU A 97 -16.12 4.42 -20.27
CA LEU A 97 -16.88 3.84 -21.38
C LEU A 97 -15.99 2.87 -22.17
#